data_AF-Q2FT86-F1
#
_entry.id   AF-Q2FT86-F1
#
_cell.length_a   1.000
_cell.length_b   1.000
_cell.length_c   1.000
_cell.angle_alpha   90.00
_cell.angle_beta   90.00
_cell.angle_gamma   90.00
#
_symmetry.space_group_name_H-M   'P 1'
#
loop_
_entity.id
_entity.type
_entity.pdbx_description
1 polymer ?
#
loop_
_entity_poly.entity_id
_entity_poly.type
_entity_poly.pdbx_seq_one_letter_code
_entity_poly.pdbx_strand_id
1 'polypeptide(L)'
;MHVKEIINGHIYDTRTSILIGEREERGSFMYKTGNGEFFIYHASPLANRHPSWINPISKSVAIRRHFRYSHNQMAFEQAFCE
;
A
#
# COMPACT_ATOMS: atom_id res chain seq x y z
N MET A 1 8.03 -9.65 -3.24
CA MET A 1 9.16 -8.85 -2.71
C MET A 1 8.78 -8.37 -1.33
N HIS A 2 9.55 -8.72 -0.29
CA HIS A 2 9.27 -8.33 1.09
C HIS A 2 9.98 -7.00 1.38
N VAL A 3 9.22 -6.00 1.83
CA VAL A 3 9.75 -4.69 2.22
C VAL A 3 9.18 -4.34 3.58
N LYS A 4 10.07 -3.89 4.47
CA LYS A 4 9.74 -3.48 5.83
C LYS A 4 10.49 -2.20 6.15
N GLU A 5 9.76 -1.17 6.56
CA GLU A 5 10.32 0.12 6.98
C GLU A 5 9.66 0.61 8.27
N ILE A 6 10.42 1.40 9.04
CA ILE A 6 9.91 2.12 10.21
C ILE A 6 9.91 3.60 9.86
N ILE A 7 8.73 4.22 9.82
CA ILE A 7 8.57 5.63 9.47
C ILE A 7 7.81 6.30 10.62
N ASN A 8 8.41 7.32 11.22
CA ASN A 8 7.86 8.06 12.37
C ASN A 8 7.43 7.18 13.57
N GLY A 9 8.10 6.03 13.78
CA GLY A 9 7.77 5.09 14.85
C GLY A 9 6.70 4.04 14.48
N HIS A 10 6.17 4.09 13.26
CA HIS A 10 5.18 3.14 12.74
C HIS A 10 5.85 2.10 11.84
N ILE A 11 5.41 0.84 11.94
CA ILE A 11 5.97 -0.28 11.17
C ILE A 11 5.10 -0.52 9.94
N TYR A 12 5.71 -0.42 8.75
CA TYR A 12 5.08 -0.76 7.49
C TYR A 12 5.78 -1.97 6.88
N ASP A 13 5.09 -3.10 6.81
CA ASP A 13 5.64 -4.39 6.37
C ASP A 13 4.69 -5.03 5.35
N THR A 14 5.16 -5.22 4.11
CA THR A 14 4.33 -5.79 3.03
C THR A 14 3.97 -7.26 3.24
N ARG A 15 4.68 -7.99 4.11
CA ARG A 15 4.44 -9.41 4.40
C ARG A 15 3.34 -9.61 5.43
N THR A 16 3.24 -8.72 6.43
CA THR A 16 2.24 -8.82 7.50
C THR A 16 1.02 -7.93 7.27
N SER A 17 1.07 -7.05 6.28
CA SER A 17 -0.04 -6.17 5.91
C SER A 17 -0.90 -6.81 4.82
N ILE A 18 -2.16 -6.38 4.76
CA ILE A 18 -3.14 -6.89 3.79
C ILE A 18 -3.08 -6.03 2.53
N LEU A 19 -2.90 -6.66 1.37
CA LEU A 19 -2.98 -5.97 0.08
C LEU A 19 -4.45 -5.61 -0.21
N ILE A 20 -4.72 -4.32 -0.39
CA ILE A 20 -6.06 -3.80 -0.70
C ILE A 20 -6.29 -3.72 -2.20
N GLY A 21 -5.26 -3.30 -2.94
CA GLY A 21 -5.36 -3.15 -4.37
C GLY A 21 -4.04 -2.74 -5.00
N GLU A 22 -4.00 -2.81 -6.31
CA GLU A 22 -2.78 -2.59 -7.07
C GLU A 22 -3.03 -1.86 -8.38
N ARG A 23 -1.97 -1.22 -8.84
CA ARG A 23 -1.83 -0.65 -10.16
C ARG A 23 -0.51 -1.13 -10.73
N GLU A 24 -0.53 -2.36 -11.25
CA GLU A 24 0.64 -3.11 -11.72
C GLU A 24 1.47 -2.31 -12.75
N GLU A 25 0.81 -1.67 -13.71
CA GLU A 25 1.47 -0.83 -14.75
C GLU A 25 2.37 0.27 -14.17
N ARG A 26 2.10 0.71 -12.94
CA ARG A 26 2.88 1.73 -12.23
C ARG A 26 3.62 1.17 -11.01
N GLY A 27 3.65 -0.16 -10.85
CA GLY A 27 4.28 -0.82 -9.70
C GLY A 27 3.80 -0.30 -8.36
N SER A 28 2.52 0.09 -8.23
CA SER A 28 2.00 0.72 -7.01
C SER A 28 0.99 -0.19 -6.32
N PHE A 29 1.27 -0.57 -5.09
CA PHE A 29 0.49 -1.55 -4.32
C PHE A 29 0.07 -0.94 -3.00
N MET A 30 -1.24 -0.90 -2.71
CA MET A 30 -1.78 -0.28 -1.50
C MET A 30 -2.10 -1.34 -0.46
N TYR A 31 -1.63 -1.13 0.76
CA TYR A 31 -1.77 -2.06 1.88
C TYR A 31 -2.48 -1.42 3.08
N LYS A 32 -3.11 -2.27 3.89
CA LYS A 32 -3.62 -1.96 5.23
C LYS A 32 -2.85 -2.77 6.27
N THR A 33 -2.30 -2.13 7.27
CA THR A 33 -1.63 -2.78 8.40
C THR A 33 -2.65 -3.34 9.39
N GLY A 34 -2.23 -4.24 10.29
CA GLY A 34 -3.10 -4.81 11.31
C GLY A 34 -3.65 -3.80 12.34
N ASN A 35 -2.97 -2.65 12.50
CA ASN A 35 -3.42 -1.53 13.34
C ASN A 35 -4.25 -0.48 12.56
N GLY A 36 -4.66 -0.78 11.33
CA GLY A 36 -5.58 0.07 10.56
C GLY A 36 -4.94 1.23 9.80
N GLU A 37 -3.60 1.26 9.71
CA GLU A 37 -2.87 2.27 8.93
C GLU A 37 -2.76 1.85 7.46
N PHE A 38 -2.52 2.84 6.59
CA PHE A 38 -2.48 2.63 5.15
C PHE A 38 -1.15 3.10 4.58
N PHE A 39 -0.64 2.36 3.60
CA PHE A 39 0.57 2.76 2.88
C PHE A 39 0.55 2.24 1.44
N ILE A 40 1.38 2.85 0.60
CA ILE A 40 1.62 2.40 -0.76
C ILE A 40 3.07 1.97 -0.87
N TYR A 41 3.27 0.74 -1.34
CA TYR A 41 4.55 0.27 -1.79
C TYR A 41 4.71 0.61 -3.28
N HIS A 42 5.75 1.36 -3.60
CA HIS A 42 6.15 1.67 -4.97
C HIS A 42 7.31 0.75 -5.36
N ALA A 43 7.01 -0.29 -6.15
CA ALA A 43 8.01 -1.15 -6.76
C ALA A 43 8.65 -0.45 -7.94
N SER A 44 9.98 -0.33 -7.91
CA SER A 44 10.73 0.15 -9.07
C SER A 44 11.28 -1.03 -9.86
N PRO A 45 10.91 -1.18 -11.15
CA PRO A 45 11.52 -2.18 -12.02
C PRO A 45 13.01 -1.88 -12.30
N LEU A 46 13.45 -0.63 -12.08
CA LEU A 46 14.83 -0.17 -12.23
C LEU A 46 15.34 0.35 -10.88
N ALA A 47 15.46 -0.56 -9.91
CA ALA A 47 15.90 -0.26 -8.54
C ALA A 47 17.20 0.56 -8.48
N ASN A 48 18.06 0.47 -9.50
CA ASN A 48 19.33 1.17 -9.60
C ASN A 48 19.21 2.70 -9.85
N ARG A 49 18.06 3.19 -10.31
CA ARG A 49 17.82 4.63 -10.57
C ARG A 49 16.78 5.25 -9.64
N HIS A 50 15.75 4.47 -9.31
CA HIS A 50 14.75 4.84 -8.32
C HIS A 50 14.58 3.64 -7.39
N PRO A 51 15.00 3.70 -6.12
CA PRO A 51 14.76 2.60 -5.21
C PRO A 51 13.26 2.42 -4.98
N SER A 52 12.83 1.19 -4.76
CA SER A 52 11.49 0.95 -4.24
C SER A 52 11.34 1.59 -2.86
N TRP A 53 10.15 2.07 -2.53
CA TRP A 53 9.94 2.80 -1.28
C TRP A 53 8.50 2.67 -0.77
N ILE A 54 8.33 2.93 0.53
CA ILE A 54 7.04 2.97 1.21
C ILE A 54 6.57 4.41 1.39
N ASN A 55 5.31 4.66 1.02
CA ASN A 55 4.62 5.92 1.25
C ASN A 55 3.45 5.72 2.23
N PRO A 56 3.57 6.11 3.50
CA PRO A 56 2.43 6.17 4.40
C PRO A 56 1.36 7.14 3.88
N ILE A 57 0.10 6.75 3.96
CA ILE A 57 -1.02 7.58 3.50
C ILE A 57 -2.15 7.60 4.52
N SER A 58 -2.94 8.66 4.51
CA SER A 58 -4.16 8.71 5.34
C SER A 58 -5.25 7.79 4.77
N LYS A 59 -6.19 7.39 5.62
CA LYS A 59 -7.41 6.64 5.24
C LYS A 59 -8.18 7.34 4.11
N SER A 60 -8.30 8.66 4.15
CA SER A 60 -8.98 9.44 3.10
C SER A 60 -8.26 9.40 1.74
N VAL A 61 -6.94 9.33 1.73
CA VAL A 61 -6.16 9.11 0.50
C VAL A 61 -6.34 7.67 0.00
N ALA A 62 -6.34 6.69 0.90
CA ALA A 62 -6.53 5.28 0.55
C ALA A 62 -7.90 5.03 -0.10
N ILE A 63 -8.97 5.58 0.49
CA ILE A 63 -10.34 5.54 -0.06
C ILE A 63 -10.39 6.10 -1.48
N ARG A 64 -9.82 7.30 -1.70
CA ARG A 64 -9.78 7.92 -3.04
C ARG A 64 -9.00 7.09 -4.05
N ARG A 65 -7.99 6.33 -3.61
CA ARG A 65 -7.21 5.46 -4.47
C ARG A 65 -7.90 4.14 -4.79
N HIS A 66 -8.67 3.57 -3.86
CA HIS A 66 -9.45 2.35 -4.11
C HIS A 66 -10.36 2.49 -5.33
N PHE A 67 -11.03 3.63 -5.48
CA PHE A 67 -11.84 3.93 -6.67
C PHE A 67 -11.05 4.20 -7.96
N ARG A 68 -9.71 4.33 -7.88
CA ARG A 68 -8.82 4.62 -9.01
C ARG A 68 -7.94 3.44 -9.39
N TYR A 69 -7.86 2.42 -8.55
CA TYR A 69 -7.09 1.23 -8.84
C TYR A 69 -7.87 0.34 -9.79
N SER A 70 -7.18 -0.20 -10.79
CA SER A 70 -7.79 -1.09 -11.79
C SER A 70 -8.12 -2.45 -11.19
N HIS A 71 -7.35 -2.87 -10.18
CA HIS A 71 -7.54 -4.15 -9.50
C HIS A 71 -7.55 -3.93 -7.99
N ASN A 72 -8.71 -4.17 -7.37
CA ASN A 72 -8.87 -4.21 -5.92
C ASN A 72 -8.96 -5.67 -5.49
N GLN A 73 -8.16 -6.04 -4.49
CA GLN A 73 -8.09 -7.38 -3.94
C GLN A 73 -9.19 -7.64 -2.90
N MET A 74 -9.90 -6.60 -2.48
CA MET A 74 -11.01 -6.68 -1.53
C MET A 74 -12.07 -5.60 -1.75
N ALA A 75 -13.28 -5.89 -1.29
CA ALA A 75 -14.40 -4.96 -1.34
C ALA A 75 -14.15 -3.73 -0.46
N PHE A 76 -14.77 -2.62 -0.80
CA PHE A 76 -14.62 -1.34 -0.09
C PHE A 76 -14.91 -1.49 1.42
N GLU A 77 -16.03 -2.15 1.76
CA GLU A 77 -16.43 -2.35 3.15
C GLU A 77 -15.39 -3.14 3.93
N GLN A 78 -14.88 -4.24 3.37
CA GLN A 78 -13.83 -5.05 4.00
C GLN A 78 -12.52 -4.28 4.18
N ALA A 79 -12.20 -3.37 3.27
CA ALA A 79 -10.99 -2.56 3.33
C ALA A 79 -11.07 -1.43 4.36
N PHE A 80 -12.24 -0.78 4.50
CA PHE A 80 -12.35 0.52 5.18
C PHE A 80 -13.42 0.64 6.25
N CYS A 81 -14.44 -0.23 6.27
CA CYS A 81 -15.46 -0.27 7.30
C CYS A 81 -15.04 -1.29 8.35
N GLU A 82 -14.76 -0.82 9.56
CA GLU A 82 -14.43 -1.63 10.73
C GLU A 82 -15.68 -1.86 11.59
#